data_AF-A0A963K590-F1
#
_entry.id   AF-A0A963K590-F1
#
_cell.length_a   1.000
_cell.length_b   1.000
_cell.length_c   1.000
_cell.angle_alpha   90.00
_cell.angle_beta   90.00
_cell.angle_gamma   90.00
#
_symmetry.space_group_name_H-M   'P 1'
#
loop_
_entity.id
_entity.type
_entity.pdbx_description
1 polymer ?
#
loop_
_entity_poly.entity_id
_entity_poly.type
_entity_poly.pdbx_seq_one_letter_code
_entity_poly.pdbx_strand_id
1 'polypeptide(L)'
;ARTAILAAAFFAVSLVMIPLGPSSVHLLLATLMGLTIGSAAFPAVLVGLVLQLVLAGVGGLTTLGINTLDIALPGVLVGALLRNFVARAAPGPAMLAAGLGAALAVALTTLGVALALTLSGEGLAGAAPLVGFANLPLMLVEGVVTAFAVGFLKKVRPELLAPSAALAA
;
A
#
# COMPACT_ATOMS: atom_id res chain seq x y z
N ALA A 1 15.08 7.56 8.96
CA ALA A 1 15.36 6.11 9.08
C ALA A 1 14.13 5.24 8.79
N ARG A 2 13.06 5.29 9.60
CA ARG A 2 11.86 4.41 9.44
C ARG A 2 11.25 4.48 8.03
N THR A 3 11.01 5.69 7.51
CA THR A 3 10.48 5.92 6.16
C THR A 3 11.36 5.31 5.08
N ALA A 4 12.69 5.45 5.18
CA ALA A 4 13.62 4.89 4.20
C ALA A 4 13.64 3.36 4.23
N ILE A 5 13.56 2.74 5.42
CA ILE A 5 13.49 1.28 5.56
C ILE A 5 12.19 0.75 4.93
N LEU A 6 11.07 1.42 5.17
CA LEU A 6 9.78 1.01 4.58
C LEU A 6 9.72 1.26 3.08
N ALA A 7 10.32 2.34 2.57
CA ALA A 7 10.48 2.57 1.14
C ALA A 7 11.33 1.46 0.49
N ALA A 8 12.44 1.07 1.13
CA ALA A 8 13.29 -0.02 0.66
C ALA A 8 12.57 -1.38 0.72
N ALA A 9 11.80 -1.65 1.78
CA ALA A 9 11.01 -2.87 1.90
C ALA A 9 9.89 -2.91 0.84
N PHE A 10 9.17 -1.80 0.65
CA PHE A 10 8.18 -1.66 -0.41
C PHE A 10 8.80 -1.95 -1.78
N PHE A 11 9.92 -1.31 -2.12
CA PHE A 11 10.66 -1.57 -3.35
C PHE A 11 11.07 -3.05 -3.48
N ALA A 12 11.70 -3.62 -2.46
CA ALA A 12 12.22 -4.99 -2.53
C ALA A 12 11.10 -6.03 -2.72
N VAL A 13 9.99 -5.87 -2.01
CA VAL A 13 8.85 -6.78 -2.12
C VAL A 13 8.08 -6.55 -3.42
N SER A 14 8.01 -5.30 -3.91
CA SER A 14 7.33 -4.97 -5.16
C SER A 14 8.05 -5.43 -6.43
N LEU A 15 9.30 -5.89 -6.32
CA LEU A 15 10.01 -6.58 -7.41
C LEU A 15 9.38 -7.94 -7.76
N VAL A 16 8.66 -8.56 -6.81
CA VAL A 16 7.86 -9.76 -7.08
C VAL A 16 6.54 -9.31 -7.70
N MET A 17 6.59 -8.96 -8.98
CA MET A 17 5.47 -8.45 -9.74
C MET A 17 5.07 -9.37 -10.87
N ILE A 18 3.76 -9.44 -11.11
CA ILE A 18 3.17 -10.15 -12.24
C ILE A 18 2.66 -9.11 -13.25
N PRO A 19 3.22 -9.04 -14.47
CA PRO A 19 2.74 -8.13 -15.50
C PRO A 19 1.33 -8.49 -15.97
N LEU A 20 0.45 -7.51 -16.09
CA LEU A 20 -0.94 -7.65 -16.51
C LEU A 20 -1.31 -6.55 -17.50
N GLY A 21 -0.88 -6.71 -18.74
CA GLY A 21 -1.10 -5.72 -19.80
C GLY A 21 -0.45 -4.38 -19.45
N PRO A 22 -1.21 -3.27 -19.34
CA PRO A 22 -0.65 -1.95 -19.05
C PRO A 22 -0.29 -1.74 -17.57
N SER A 23 -0.61 -2.70 -16.68
CA SER A 23 -0.35 -2.61 -15.25
C SER A 23 0.36 -3.86 -14.72
N SER A 24 0.74 -3.86 -13.45
CA SER A 24 1.37 -4.99 -12.78
C SER A 24 0.79 -5.15 -11.38
N VAL A 25 0.66 -6.39 -10.92
CA VAL A 25 0.24 -6.71 -9.55
C VAL A 25 1.48 -7.02 -8.73
N HIS A 26 1.63 -6.33 -7.61
CA HIS A 26 2.70 -6.53 -6.64
C HIS A 26 2.21 -6.14 -5.25
N LEU A 27 2.91 -6.59 -4.20
CA LEU A 27 2.59 -6.17 -2.84
C LEU A 27 2.82 -4.67 -2.66
N LEU A 28 1.94 -4.04 -1.88
CA LEU A 28 1.87 -2.59 -1.73
C LEU A 28 2.41 -2.10 -0.39
N LEU A 29 2.27 -2.89 0.67
CA LEU A 29 2.54 -2.52 2.07
C LEU A 29 1.83 -1.23 2.51
N ALA A 30 0.76 -0.84 1.80
CA ALA A 30 0.17 0.49 1.88
C ALA A 30 -0.39 0.79 3.28
N THR A 31 -1.21 -0.10 3.83
CA THR A 31 -1.77 0.05 5.18
C THR A 31 -0.69 -0.03 6.25
N LEU A 32 0.32 -0.87 6.08
CA LEU A 32 1.45 -0.94 7.01
C LEU A 32 2.22 0.39 7.06
N MET A 33 2.50 0.98 5.90
CA MET A 33 3.12 2.31 5.81
C MET A 33 2.20 3.39 6.41
N GLY A 34 0.90 3.37 6.09
CA GLY A 34 -0.07 4.30 6.66
C GLY A 34 -0.15 4.23 8.18
N LEU A 35 -0.08 3.03 8.77
CA LEU A 35 -0.07 2.82 10.22
C LEU A 35 1.24 3.27 10.88
N THR A 36 2.38 3.07 10.23
CA THR A 36 3.70 3.27 10.87
C THR A 36 4.32 4.64 10.60
N ILE A 37 4.16 5.18 9.40
CA ILE A 37 4.79 6.43 8.95
C ILE A 37 3.77 7.48 8.47
N GLY A 38 2.48 7.16 8.42
CA GLY A 38 1.42 8.12 8.11
C GLY A 38 1.62 8.76 6.74
N SER A 39 1.49 10.08 6.64
CA SER A 39 1.66 10.84 5.38
C SER A 39 3.04 10.70 4.75
N ALA A 40 4.07 10.29 5.51
CA ALA A 40 5.37 9.98 4.94
C ALA A 40 5.35 8.70 4.05
N ALA A 41 4.22 7.99 3.97
CA ALA A 41 4.00 6.95 2.97
C ALA A 41 4.02 7.48 1.53
N PHE A 42 3.59 8.72 1.27
CA PHE A 42 3.64 9.32 -0.06
C PHE A 42 5.07 9.39 -0.63
N PRO A 43 6.04 10.04 0.05
CA PRO A 43 7.42 10.04 -0.44
C PRO A 43 8.05 8.64 -0.39
N ALA A 44 7.65 7.75 0.52
CA ALA A 44 8.17 6.38 0.55
C ALA A 44 7.76 5.56 -0.69
N VAL A 45 6.47 5.61 -1.04
CA VAL A 45 5.93 4.98 -2.25
C VAL A 45 6.56 5.59 -3.49
N LEU A 46 6.60 6.92 -3.59
CA LEU A 46 7.21 7.60 -4.74
C LEU A 46 8.65 7.14 -4.98
N VAL A 47 9.48 7.11 -3.93
CA VAL A 47 10.87 6.63 -4.04
C VAL A 47 10.90 5.16 -4.46
N GLY A 48 10.05 4.31 -3.90
CA GLY A 48 9.99 2.90 -4.31
C GLY A 48 9.59 2.71 -5.77
N LEU A 49 8.61 3.48 -6.26
CA LEU A 49 8.19 3.45 -7.66
C LEU A 49 9.27 3.99 -8.61
N VAL A 50 9.99 5.05 -8.21
CA VAL A 50 11.16 5.55 -8.97
C VAL A 50 12.24 4.47 -9.05
N LEU A 51 12.52 3.77 -7.95
CA LEU A 51 13.47 2.67 -7.96
C LEU A 51 13.00 1.51 -8.84
N GLN A 52 11.71 1.16 -8.85
CA GLN A 52 11.17 0.17 -9.79
C GLN A 52 11.38 0.59 -11.25
N LEU A 53 11.10 1.86 -11.57
CA LEU A 53 11.30 2.39 -12.92
C LEU A 53 12.77 2.31 -13.35
N VAL A 54 13.69 2.75 -12.48
CA VAL A 54 15.12 2.86 -12.82
C VAL A 54 15.84 1.51 -12.79
N LEU A 55 15.54 0.65 -11.81
CA LEU A 55 16.29 -0.58 -11.57
C LEU A 55 15.61 -1.83 -12.16
N ALA A 56 14.27 -1.87 -12.18
CA ALA A 56 13.52 -3.00 -12.70
C ALA A 56 12.93 -2.75 -14.09
N GLY A 57 12.96 -1.50 -14.58
CA GLY A 57 12.39 -1.13 -15.88
C GLY A 57 10.87 -1.24 -15.95
N VAL A 58 10.18 -1.24 -14.80
CA VAL A 58 8.72 -1.40 -14.72
C VAL A 58 8.06 -0.12 -14.22
N GLY A 59 6.91 0.20 -14.83
CA GLY A 59 6.18 1.44 -14.61
C GLY A 59 6.44 2.46 -15.72
N GLY A 60 6.04 3.71 -15.50
CA GLY A 60 6.23 4.78 -16.47
C GLY A 60 6.43 6.12 -15.78
N LEU A 61 7.30 6.96 -16.35
CA LEU A 61 7.59 8.30 -15.82
C LEU A 61 6.32 9.16 -15.72
N THR A 62 5.42 9.04 -16.70
CA THR A 62 4.15 9.78 -16.76
C THR A 62 3.10 9.26 -15.79
N THR A 63 3.18 7.99 -15.37
CA THR A 63 2.23 7.37 -14.45
C THR A 63 2.71 7.36 -12.99
N LEU A 64 3.95 7.75 -12.71
CA LEU A 64 4.51 7.80 -11.35
C LEU A 64 3.62 8.58 -10.37
N GLY A 65 3.09 9.73 -10.80
CA GLY A 65 2.24 10.58 -9.97
C GLY A 65 0.95 9.87 -9.55
N ILE A 66 0.18 9.37 -10.52
CA ILE A 66 -1.09 8.71 -10.24
C ILE A 66 -0.88 7.38 -9.50
N ASN A 67 0.13 6.60 -9.85
CA ASN A 67 0.47 5.37 -9.13
C ASN A 67 0.85 5.64 -7.67
N THR A 68 1.56 6.75 -7.39
CA THR A 68 1.87 7.16 -6.02
C THR A 68 0.60 7.48 -5.26
N LEU A 69 -0.32 8.23 -5.87
CA LEU A 69 -1.61 8.57 -5.25
C LEU A 69 -2.45 7.33 -5.00
N ASP A 70 -2.62 6.47 -6.00
CA ASP A 70 -3.44 5.26 -5.93
C ASP A 70 -2.97 4.32 -4.82
N ILE A 71 -1.66 4.21 -4.59
CA ILE A 71 -1.11 3.33 -3.54
C ILE A 71 -1.08 4.03 -2.18
N ALA A 72 -0.53 5.25 -2.11
CA ALA A 72 -0.26 5.91 -0.84
C ALA A 72 -1.55 6.44 -0.19
N LEU A 73 -2.47 7.02 -0.97
CA LEU A 73 -3.66 7.67 -0.41
C LEU A 73 -4.56 6.67 0.34
N PRO A 74 -4.98 5.53 -0.25
CA PRO A 74 -5.75 4.54 0.49
C PRO A 74 -5.02 3.99 1.71
N GLY A 75 -3.72 3.70 1.59
CA GLY A 75 -2.91 3.22 2.69
C GLY A 75 -2.88 4.18 3.87
N VAL A 76 -2.69 5.47 3.61
CA VAL A 76 -2.70 6.53 4.63
C VAL A 76 -4.08 6.70 5.25
N LEU A 77 -5.14 6.74 4.45
CA LEU A 77 -6.51 6.91 4.94
C LEU A 77 -6.93 5.74 5.86
N VAL A 78 -6.71 4.51 5.40
CA VAL A 78 -7.00 3.31 6.19
C VAL A 78 -6.09 3.24 7.42
N GLY A 79 -4.82 3.54 7.27
CA GLY A 79 -3.87 3.58 8.38
C GLY A 79 -4.28 4.61 9.44
N ALA A 80 -4.71 5.80 9.04
CA ALA A 80 -5.22 6.82 9.96
C ALA A 80 -6.50 6.38 10.68
N LEU A 81 -7.45 5.78 9.95
CA LEU A 81 -8.70 5.26 10.49
C LEU A 81 -8.45 4.18 11.55
N LEU A 82 -7.50 3.28 11.30
CA LEU A 82 -7.22 2.12 12.16
C LEU A 82 -6.18 2.41 13.25
N ARG A 83 -5.42 3.50 13.17
CA ARG A 83 -4.27 3.81 14.04
C ARG A 83 -4.58 3.65 15.52
N ASN A 84 -5.61 4.35 16.01
CA ASN A 84 -5.96 4.36 17.43
C ASN A 84 -6.44 3.00 17.91
N PHE A 85 -7.18 2.26 17.07
CA PHE A 85 -7.65 0.92 17.38
C PHE A 85 -6.46 -0.06 17.45
N VAL A 86 -5.63 -0.11 16.40
CA VAL A 86 -4.46 -1.00 16.31
C VAL A 86 -3.47 -0.76 17.44
N ALA A 87 -3.26 0.50 17.85
CA ALA A 87 -2.39 0.85 18.96
C ALA A 87 -2.88 0.24 20.29
N ARG A 88 -4.18 0.34 20.59
CA ARG A 88 -4.77 -0.03 21.89
C ARG A 88 -5.23 -1.49 21.98
N ALA A 89 -5.63 -2.10 20.88
CA ALA A 89 -6.19 -3.44 20.87
C ALA A 89 -5.16 -4.52 21.24
N ALA A 90 -5.61 -5.67 21.72
CA ALA A 90 -4.75 -6.85 21.87
C ALA A 90 -4.18 -7.30 20.50
N PRO A 91 -3.10 -8.12 20.46
CA PRO A 91 -2.48 -8.55 19.21
C PRO A 91 -3.46 -9.15 18.19
N GLY A 92 -4.32 -10.09 18.59
CA GLY A 92 -5.27 -10.75 17.68
C GLY A 92 -6.21 -9.77 16.94
N PRO A 93 -7.00 -8.95 17.66
CA PRO A 93 -7.87 -7.95 17.02
C PRO A 93 -7.11 -6.91 16.20
N ALA A 94 -5.91 -6.50 16.63
CA ALA A 94 -5.07 -5.57 15.87
C ALA A 94 -4.60 -6.18 14.54
N MET A 95 -4.22 -7.46 14.53
CA MET A 95 -3.84 -8.19 13.32
C MET A 95 -5.03 -8.29 12.35
N LEU A 96 -6.22 -8.66 12.86
CA LEU A 96 -7.42 -8.76 12.04
C LEU A 96 -7.80 -7.42 11.41
N ALA A 97 -7.84 -6.35 12.22
CA ALA A 97 -8.16 -5.01 11.71
C ALA A 97 -7.12 -4.53 10.68
N ALA A 98 -5.83 -4.75 10.92
CA ALA A 98 -4.79 -4.39 9.98
C ALA A 98 -4.87 -5.19 8.66
N GLY A 99 -5.19 -6.49 8.72
CA GLY A 99 -5.36 -7.33 7.54
C GLY A 99 -6.59 -6.94 6.72
N LEU A 100 -7.74 -6.71 7.36
CA LEU A 100 -8.94 -6.20 6.69
C LEU A 100 -8.70 -4.79 6.11
N GLY A 101 -7.98 -3.95 6.83
CA GLY A 101 -7.56 -2.63 6.35
C GLY A 101 -6.65 -2.72 5.12
N ALA A 102 -5.70 -3.65 5.09
CA ALA A 102 -4.86 -3.88 3.93
C ALA A 102 -5.66 -4.34 2.71
N ALA A 103 -6.60 -5.28 2.89
CA ALA A 103 -7.51 -5.68 1.81
C ALA A 103 -8.34 -4.49 1.30
N LEU A 104 -8.88 -3.66 2.20
CA LEU A 104 -9.60 -2.44 1.84
C LEU A 104 -8.72 -1.44 1.08
N ALA A 105 -7.47 -1.21 1.52
CA ALA A 105 -6.55 -0.32 0.83
C ALA A 105 -6.21 -0.80 -0.58
N VAL A 106 -6.03 -2.11 -0.78
CA VAL A 106 -5.82 -2.70 -2.12
C VAL A 106 -7.08 -2.53 -2.98
N ALA A 107 -8.28 -2.74 -2.42
CA ALA A 107 -9.53 -2.53 -3.16
C ALA A 107 -9.66 -1.06 -3.61
N LEU A 108 -9.38 -0.11 -2.74
CA LEU A 108 -9.39 1.32 -3.07
C LEU A 108 -8.29 1.69 -4.09
N THR A 109 -7.10 1.11 -3.97
CA THR A 109 -6.01 1.26 -4.97
C THR A 109 -6.49 0.76 -6.33
N THR A 110 -7.11 -0.42 -6.35
CA THR A 110 -7.63 -1.04 -7.58
C THR A 110 -8.70 -0.18 -8.23
N LEU A 111 -9.58 0.44 -7.43
CA LEU A 111 -10.57 1.39 -7.92
C LEU A 111 -9.93 2.67 -8.51
N GLY A 112 -8.89 3.21 -7.84
CA GLY A 112 -8.11 4.36 -8.34
C GLY A 112 -7.46 4.07 -9.68
N VAL A 113 -6.77 2.92 -9.79
CA VAL A 113 -6.14 2.47 -11.03
C VAL A 113 -7.17 2.23 -12.12
N ALA A 114 -8.30 1.57 -11.82
CA ALA A 114 -9.37 1.35 -12.78
C ALA A 114 -9.95 2.67 -13.31
N LEU A 115 -10.15 3.65 -12.44
CA LEU A 115 -10.60 4.98 -12.82
C LEU A 115 -9.56 5.72 -13.67
N ALA A 116 -8.29 5.65 -13.31
CA ALA A 116 -7.21 6.24 -14.10
C ALA A 116 -7.14 5.65 -15.52
N LEU A 117 -7.28 4.32 -15.64
CA LEU A 117 -7.29 3.62 -16.92
C LEU A 117 -8.50 4.01 -17.79
N THR A 118 -9.70 4.09 -17.22
CA THR A 118 -10.91 4.45 -17.96
C THR A 118 -10.89 5.91 -18.43
N LEU A 119 -10.35 6.81 -17.61
CA LEU A 119 -10.20 8.23 -17.95
C LEU A 119 -9.06 8.51 -18.94
N SER A 120 -8.11 7.58 -19.10
CA SER A 120 -6.96 7.74 -20.00
C SER A 120 -7.27 7.43 -21.48
N GLY A 121 -8.48 6.96 -21.78
CA GLY A 121 -8.98 6.73 -23.15
C GLY A 121 -9.44 5.29 -23.42
N GLU A 122 -10.17 5.11 -24.53
CA GLU A 122 -10.85 3.83 -24.88
C GLU A 122 -9.87 2.64 -25.00
N GLY A 123 -8.64 2.88 -25.45
CA GLY A 123 -7.61 1.85 -25.57
C GLY A 123 -7.12 1.26 -24.24
N LEU A 124 -7.33 1.95 -23.12
CA LEU A 124 -6.92 1.51 -21.78
C LEU A 124 -8.10 1.08 -20.90
N ALA A 125 -9.32 1.55 -21.22
CA ALA A 125 -10.53 1.21 -20.47
C ALA A 125 -10.78 -0.32 -20.42
N GLY A 126 -10.44 -1.06 -21.48
CA GLY A 126 -10.57 -2.51 -21.54
C GLY A 126 -9.68 -3.26 -20.53
N ALA A 127 -8.63 -2.63 -19.99
CA ALA A 127 -7.75 -3.24 -19.00
C ALA A 127 -8.30 -3.14 -17.56
N ALA A 128 -9.26 -2.26 -17.28
CA ALA A 128 -9.77 -2.04 -15.93
C ALA A 128 -10.39 -3.31 -15.29
N PRO A 129 -11.22 -4.11 -15.99
CA PRO A 129 -11.73 -5.37 -15.42
C PRO A 129 -10.62 -6.38 -15.11
N LEU A 130 -9.60 -6.49 -15.98
CA LEU A 130 -8.47 -7.40 -15.79
C LEU A 130 -7.70 -7.05 -14.51
N VAL A 131 -7.40 -5.77 -14.31
CA VAL A 131 -6.76 -5.27 -13.08
C VAL A 131 -7.65 -5.53 -11.86
N GLY A 132 -8.97 -5.31 -11.99
CA GLY A 132 -9.94 -5.61 -10.94
C GLY A 132 -9.87 -7.05 -10.44
N PHE A 133 -9.98 -8.01 -11.35
CA PHE A 133 -9.97 -9.43 -11.00
C PHE A 133 -8.62 -9.90 -10.46
N ALA A 134 -7.52 -9.42 -11.05
CA ALA A 134 -6.19 -9.86 -10.63
C ALA A 134 -5.76 -9.32 -9.25
N ASN A 135 -6.40 -8.25 -8.76
CA ASN A 135 -6.15 -7.76 -7.41
C ASN A 135 -6.96 -8.50 -6.34
N LEU A 136 -7.94 -9.34 -6.68
CA LEU A 136 -8.67 -10.13 -5.67
C LEU A 136 -7.75 -11.09 -4.89
N PRO A 137 -6.88 -11.89 -5.53
CA PRO A 137 -5.86 -12.65 -4.80
C PRO A 137 -4.89 -11.74 -4.03
N LEU A 138 -4.52 -10.59 -4.60
CA LEU A 138 -3.61 -9.65 -3.93
C LEU A 138 -4.20 -9.15 -2.61
N MET A 139 -5.50 -8.82 -2.55
CA MET A 139 -6.16 -8.38 -1.32
C MET A 139 -5.98 -9.37 -0.18
N LEU A 140 -6.08 -10.68 -0.46
CA LEU A 140 -5.87 -11.74 0.52
C LEU A 140 -4.41 -11.79 0.97
N VAL A 141 -3.47 -11.80 0.02
CA VAL A 141 -2.04 -11.89 0.34
C VAL A 141 -1.57 -10.65 1.12
N GLU A 142 -1.92 -9.46 0.66
CA GLU A 142 -1.59 -8.19 1.32
C GLU A 142 -2.20 -8.12 2.73
N GLY A 143 -3.45 -8.59 2.86
CA GLY A 143 -4.13 -8.72 4.14
C GLY A 143 -3.38 -9.60 5.13
N VAL A 144 -2.98 -10.79 4.69
CA VAL A 144 -2.21 -11.75 5.51
C VAL A 144 -0.85 -11.18 5.88
N VAL A 145 -0.10 -10.65 4.92
CA VAL A 145 1.23 -10.05 5.15
C VAL A 145 1.14 -8.90 6.14
N THR A 146 0.18 -8.00 5.97
CA THR A 146 0.00 -6.84 6.87
C THR A 146 -0.45 -7.27 8.26
N ALA A 147 -1.35 -8.25 8.37
CA ALA A 147 -1.78 -8.79 9.67
C ALA A 147 -0.58 -9.35 10.45
N PHE A 148 0.25 -10.19 9.83
CA PHE A 148 1.44 -10.72 10.47
C PHE A 148 2.48 -9.64 10.81
N ALA A 149 2.71 -8.68 9.91
CA ALA A 149 3.62 -7.57 10.17
C ALA A 149 3.17 -6.75 11.39
N VAL A 150 1.88 -6.41 11.49
CA VAL A 150 1.35 -5.67 12.64
C VAL A 150 1.42 -6.49 13.93
N GLY A 151 1.09 -7.78 13.87
CA GLY A 151 1.23 -8.68 15.03
C GLY A 151 2.65 -8.76 15.56
N PHE A 152 3.63 -8.90 14.65
CA PHE A 152 5.04 -8.89 14.99
C PHE A 152 5.49 -7.54 15.56
N LEU A 153 5.11 -6.43 14.93
CA LEU A 153 5.45 -5.09 15.40
C LEU A 153 4.88 -4.80 16.78
N LYS A 154 3.64 -5.23 17.07
CA LYS A 154 3.07 -5.10 18.43
C LYS A 154 3.87 -5.85 19.49
N LYS A 155 4.50 -6.98 19.13
CA LYS A 155 5.30 -7.78 20.06
C LYS A 155 6.71 -7.20 20.26
N VAL A 156 7.34 -6.73 19.18
CA VAL A 156 8.77 -6.38 19.19
C VAL A 156 9.02 -4.88 19.32
N ARG A 157 8.17 -4.04 18.71
CA ARG A 157 8.34 -2.58 18.60
C ARG A 157 6.98 -1.85 18.60
N PRO A 158 6.14 -1.98 19.66
CA PRO A 158 4.79 -1.41 19.69
C PRO A 158 4.76 0.11 19.53
N GLU A 159 5.85 0.82 19.87
CA GLU A 159 6.00 2.26 19.68
C GLU A 159 6.02 2.70 18.20
N LEU A 160 6.18 1.78 17.25
CA LEU A 160 6.01 2.06 15.82
C LEU A 160 4.54 2.23 15.41
N LEU A 161 3.62 1.67 16.19
CA LEU A 161 2.17 1.72 15.95
C LEU A 161 1.46 2.73 16.85
N ALA A 162 2.18 3.31 17.82
CA ALA A 162 1.64 4.34 18.68
C ALA A 162 1.31 5.62 17.87
N PRO A 163 0.23 6.34 18.20
CA PRO A 163 -0.04 7.64 17.61
C PRO A 163 1.14 8.59 17.86
N SER A 164 1.77 9.10 16.80
CA SER A 164 2.74 10.19 16.94
C SER A 164 1.99 11.43 17.40
N ALA A 165 2.49 12.11 18.44
CA ALA A 165 1.92 13.35 18.97
C ALA A 165 1.88 14.50 17.92
N ALA A 166 2.52 14.33 16.76
CA ALA A 166 2.58 15.32 15.68
C ALA A 166 1.26 15.53 14.90
N LEU A 167 0.19 14.79 15.20
CA LEU A 167 -1.17 15.02 14.63
C LEU A 167 -2.10 15.77 15.59
N ALA A 168 -1.57 16.28 16.71
CA ALA A 168 -2.30 17.09 17.69
C ALA A 168 -1.79 18.55 17.76
N ALA A 169 -0.96 18.97 16.81
CA ALA A 169 -0.46 20.34 16.64
C ALA A 169 -0.79 20.81 15.22
#